data_AF-F4KWG4-F1
#
_entry.id   AF-F4KWG4-F1
#
_cell.length_a   1.000
_cell.length_b   1.000
_cell.length_c   1.000
_cell.angle_alpha   90.00
_cell.angle_beta   90.00
_cell.angle_gamma   90.00
#
_symmetry.space_group_name_H-M   'P 1'
#
loop_
_entity.id
_entity.type
_entity.pdbx_description
1 polymer ?
#
loop_
_entity_poly.entity_id
_entity_poly.type
_entity_poly.pdbx_seq_one_letter_code
_entity_poly.pdbx_strand_id
1 'polypeptide(L)'
;MCSVSSTLKFFFSAERFFDTKYMKVYLSQMLLSFYLLSALAPQVLEEFAKLPALVTHYQIHRSEVPGTTFSQFISEHYGKGYASHCKQHDHSKLPGKAKHNDSCIHLFNSIGEATVYQLVVAVQSYNWEEPQNSTVFGQDQNLVSTYLSCIWQPPRA
;
A
#
# COMPACT_ATOMS: atom_id res chain seq x y z
N MET A 1 45.98 18.16 -33.75
CA MET A 1 44.55 17.92 -34.08
C MET A 1 44.03 16.89 -33.10
N CYS A 2 43.21 17.28 -32.12
CA CYS A 2 42.71 16.32 -31.13
C CYS A 2 41.30 16.69 -30.67
N SER A 3 40.48 15.65 -30.52
CA SER A 3 39.29 15.53 -29.67
C SER A 3 37.98 16.17 -30.14
N VAL A 4 37.12 15.35 -30.75
CA VAL A 4 35.67 15.34 -30.47
C VAL A 4 35.18 13.88 -30.54
N SER A 5 35.07 13.20 -29.39
CA SER A 5 34.24 12.00 -29.27
C SER A 5 33.91 11.74 -27.80
N SER A 6 32.90 12.44 -27.28
CA SER A 6 32.37 12.20 -25.93
C SER A 6 30.86 12.38 -25.81
N THR A 7 30.13 12.32 -26.93
CA THR A 7 28.66 12.40 -26.93
C THR A 7 27.95 11.06 -27.07
N LEU A 8 28.67 9.95 -27.35
CA LEU A 8 28.04 8.64 -27.55
C LEU A 8 27.86 7.78 -26.28
N LYS A 9 28.31 8.26 -25.11
CA LYS A 9 28.18 7.51 -23.84
C LYS A 9 26.89 7.79 -23.07
N PHE A 10 26.20 8.91 -23.35
CA PHE A 10 24.94 9.24 -22.67
C PHE A 10 23.71 8.59 -23.29
N PHE A 11 23.76 8.22 -24.58
CA PHE A 11 22.63 7.58 -25.25
C PHE A 11 22.44 6.10 -24.84
N PHE A 12 23.50 5.41 -24.40
CA PHE A 12 23.42 3.99 -24.01
C PHE A 12 22.88 3.74 -22.59
N SER A 13 22.60 4.79 -21.81
CA SER A 13 22.10 4.67 -20.44
C SER A 13 20.56 4.60 -20.36
N ALA A 14 19.85 5.06 -21.40
CA ALA A 14 18.38 5.08 -21.42
C ALA A 14 17.77 3.76 -21.92
N GLU A 15 18.48 2.97 -22.74
CA GLU A 15 17.94 1.71 -23.29
C GLU A 15 17.90 0.57 -22.27
N ARG A 16 18.70 0.63 -21.19
CA ARG A 16 18.60 -0.34 -20.07
C ARG A 16 17.41 -0.10 -19.16
N PHE A 17 16.68 1.01 -19.34
CA PHE A 17 15.49 1.33 -18.54
C PHE A 17 14.25 0.54 -19.00
N PHE A 18 14.21 0.06 -20.24
CA PHE A 18 13.06 -0.63 -20.84
C PHE A 18 13.23 -2.14 -20.98
N ASP A 19 14.13 -2.74 -20.21
CA ASP A 19 14.16 -4.20 -20.11
C ASP A 19 12.91 -4.66 -19.32
N THR A 20 11.97 -5.27 -20.05
CA THR A 20 10.66 -5.71 -19.56
C THR A 20 10.73 -6.62 -18.32
N LYS A 21 11.88 -7.28 -18.09
CA LYS A 21 12.12 -8.07 -16.88
C LYS A 21 12.23 -7.17 -15.65
N TYR A 22 12.95 -6.06 -15.74
CA TYR A 22 13.14 -5.12 -14.63
C TYR A 22 11.93 -4.20 -14.46
N MET A 23 11.26 -3.82 -15.56
CA MET A 23 10.03 -3.02 -15.50
C MET A 23 8.92 -3.69 -14.68
N LYS A 24 8.77 -5.02 -14.80
CA LYS A 24 7.80 -5.78 -14.00
C LYS A 24 8.14 -5.79 -12.51
N VAL A 25 9.42 -5.83 -12.16
CA VAL A 25 9.88 -5.80 -10.76
C VAL A 25 9.64 -4.43 -10.15
N TYR A 26 10.00 -3.34 -10.85
CA TYR A 26 9.74 -1.98 -10.36
C TYR A 26 8.26 -1.67 -10.25
N LEU A 27 7.45 -2.10 -11.23
CA LEU A 27 6.00 -1.93 -11.18
C LEU A 27 5.40 -2.71 -10.02
N SER A 28 5.80 -3.97 -9.83
CA SER A 28 5.37 -4.79 -8.69
C SER A 28 5.76 -4.15 -7.36
N GLN A 29 7.00 -3.68 -7.23
CA GLN A 29 7.49 -3.02 -6.03
C GLN A 29 6.72 -1.72 -5.74
N MET A 30 6.43 -0.92 -6.76
CA MET A 30 5.64 0.31 -6.64
C MET A 30 4.21 0.00 -6.19
N LEU A 31 3.56 -0.98 -6.81
CA LEU A 31 2.21 -1.40 -6.47
C LEU A 31 2.12 -2.01 -5.07
N LEU A 32 3.10 -2.81 -4.67
CA LEU A 32 3.19 -3.36 -3.32
C LEU A 32 3.37 -2.25 -2.28
N SER A 33 4.24 -1.28 -2.55
CA SER A 33 4.44 -0.12 -1.68
C SER A 33 3.16 0.70 -1.53
N PHE A 34 2.46 0.95 -2.63
CA PHE A 34 1.17 1.65 -2.63
C PHE A 34 0.09 0.88 -1.87
N TYR A 35 0.02 -0.44 -2.05
CA TYR A 35 -0.91 -1.31 -1.34
C TYR A 35 -0.63 -1.31 0.16
N LEU A 36 0.62 -1.47 0.58
CA LEU A 36 1.01 -1.44 2.00
C LEU A 36 0.72 -0.08 2.63
N LEU A 37 0.99 1.02 1.93
CA LEU A 37 0.66 2.36 2.40
C LEU A 37 -0.86 2.54 2.58
N SER A 38 -1.64 2.05 1.62
CA SER A 38 -3.12 2.12 1.66
C SER A 38 -3.70 1.25 2.77
N ALA A 39 -3.13 0.06 3.00
CA ALA A 39 -3.59 -0.90 4.00
C ALA A 39 -3.21 -0.50 5.44
N LEU A 40 -2.03 0.10 5.64
CA LEU A 40 -1.54 0.53 6.95
C LEU A 40 -2.05 1.91 7.36
N ALA A 41 -2.52 2.72 6.41
CA ALA A 41 -2.99 4.07 6.67
C ALA A 41 -4.32 4.39 5.95
N PRO A 42 -5.40 3.61 6.18
CA PRO A 42 -6.70 3.85 5.54
C PRO A 42 -7.25 5.25 5.86
N GLN A 43 -6.97 5.75 7.07
CA GLN A 43 -7.35 7.08 7.53
C GLN A 43 -6.68 8.19 6.71
N VAL A 44 -5.46 7.98 6.18
CA VAL A 44 -4.78 8.98 5.37
C VAL A 44 -5.53 9.22 4.06
N LEU A 45 -6.03 8.17 3.40
CA LEU A 45 -6.83 8.30 2.18
C LEU A 45 -8.13 9.08 2.42
N GLU A 46 -8.81 8.83 3.53
CA GLU A 46 -10.03 9.55 3.93
C GLU A 46 -9.75 11.04 4.23
N GLU A 47 -8.61 11.36 4.85
CA GLU A 47 -8.20 12.74 5.08
C GLU A 47 -7.75 13.44 3.78
N PHE A 48 -7.13 12.72 2.84
CA PHE A 48 -6.81 13.25 1.50
C PHE A 48 -8.08 13.58 0.70
N ALA A 49 -9.17 12.83 0.88
CA ALA A 49 -10.46 13.13 0.25
C ALA A 49 -11.07 14.48 0.71
N LYS A 50 -10.57 15.07 1.80
CA LYS A 50 -10.99 16.40 2.30
C LYS A 50 -10.20 17.56 1.69
N LEU A 51 -9.22 17.31 0.81
CA LEU A 51 -8.48 18.38 0.12
C LEU A 51 -9.37 19.35 -0.67
N PRO A 52 -10.45 18.93 -1.37
CA PRO A 52 -11.37 19.88 -1.99
C PRO A 52 -12.01 20.82 -0.98
N ALA A 53 -12.41 20.31 0.19
CA ALA A 53 -12.99 21.12 1.26
C ALA A 53 -11.99 22.16 1.81
N LEU A 54 -10.70 21.81 1.91
CA LEU A 54 -9.62 22.73 2.28
C LEU A 54 -9.52 23.89 1.28
N VAL A 55 -9.57 23.60 -0.02
CA VAL A 55 -9.51 24.61 -1.08
C VAL A 55 -10.74 25.52 -1.03
N THR A 56 -11.93 24.96 -0.86
CA THR A 56 -13.17 25.77 -0.71
C THR A 56 -13.10 26.67 0.51
N HIS A 57 -12.60 26.17 1.64
CA HIS A 57 -12.46 26.97 2.87
C HIS A 57 -11.44 28.12 2.69
N TYR A 58 -10.34 27.88 1.96
CA TYR A 58 -9.41 28.94 1.59
C TYR A 58 -10.05 30.01 0.70
N GLN A 59 -10.91 29.62 -0.26
CA GLN A 59 -11.61 30.57 -1.12
C GLN A 59 -12.54 31.48 -0.32
N ILE A 60 -13.20 30.96 0.73
CA ILE A 60 -14.02 31.76 1.65
C ILE A 60 -13.16 32.81 2.35
N HIS A 61 -12.03 32.43 2.96
CA HIS A 61 -11.10 33.40 3.58
C HIS A 61 -10.60 34.46 2.61
N ARG A 62 -10.35 34.08 1.36
CA ARG A 62 -9.92 35.02 0.33
C ARG A 62 -11.02 36.00 -0.07
N SER A 63 -12.28 35.63 0.09
CA SER A 63 -13.44 36.50 -0.13
C SER A 63 -13.68 37.47 1.03
N GLU A 64 -13.39 37.05 2.26
CA GLU A 64 -13.57 37.86 3.48
C GLU A 64 -12.40 38.82 3.70
N VAL A 65 -11.16 38.35 3.43
CA VAL A 65 -9.94 39.13 3.58
C VAL A 65 -9.16 39.08 2.26
N PRO A 66 -9.41 40.05 1.36
CA PRO A 66 -8.71 40.14 0.08
C PRO A 66 -7.21 40.29 0.31
N GLY A 67 -6.42 39.33 -0.17
CA GLY A 67 -4.96 39.33 -0.04
C GLY A 67 -4.39 38.21 0.83
N THR A 68 -5.24 37.43 1.50
CA THR A 68 -4.80 36.20 2.16
C THR A 68 -4.20 35.23 1.15
N THR A 69 -2.94 34.85 1.39
CA THR A 69 -2.25 33.84 0.59
C THR A 69 -2.56 32.46 1.14
N PHE A 70 -2.45 31.43 0.29
CA PHE A 70 -2.67 30.05 0.74
C PHE A 70 -1.72 29.64 1.88
N SER A 71 -0.46 30.08 1.84
CA SER A 71 0.51 29.81 2.91
C SER A 71 0.08 30.43 4.25
N GLN A 72 -0.40 31.67 4.21
CA GLN A 72 -0.92 32.34 5.40
C GLN A 72 -2.13 31.59 5.96
N PHE A 73 -3.08 31.21 5.10
CA PHE A 73 -4.23 30.39 5.48
C PHE A 73 -3.82 29.07 6.17
N ILE A 74 -2.85 28.34 5.60
CA ILE A 74 -2.32 27.12 6.22
C ILE A 74 -1.66 27.42 7.57
N SER A 75 -0.92 28.51 7.69
CA SER A 75 -0.27 28.90 8.96
C SER A 75 -1.28 29.24 10.08
N GLU A 76 -2.42 29.83 9.71
CA GLU A 76 -3.51 30.18 10.63
C GLU A 76 -4.29 28.93 11.07
N HIS A 77 -4.44 27.93 10.19
CA HIS A 77 -5.25 26.73 10.46
C HIS A 77 -4.45 25.53 11.01
N TYR A 78 -3.16 25.45 10.69
CA TYR A 78 -2.29 24.33 11.07
C TYR A 78 -1.03 24.76 11.83
N GLY A 79 -0.80 26.06 11.99
CA GLY A 79 0.32 26.61 12.75
C GLY A 79 -0.08 27.15 14.12
N LYS A 80 0.78 28.03 14.66
CA LYS A 80 0.64 28.59 16.02
C LYS A 80 -0.58 29.51 16.18
N GLY A 81 -1.13 30.05 15.08
CA GLY A 81 -2.30 30.92 15.07
C GLY A 81 -3.64 30.20 15.24
N TYR A 82 -3.66 28.86 15.23
CA TYR A 82 -4.90 28.08 15.27
C TYR A 82 -5.72 28.34 16.55
N ALA A 83 -5.07 28.46 17.71
CA ALA A 83 -5.76 28.65 18.99
C ALA A 83 -6.61 29.93 19.02
N SER A 84 -6.17 30.99 18.34
CA SER A 84 -6.93 32.24 18.20
C SER A 84 -8.02 32.17 17.14
N HIS A 85 -7.86 31.33 16.10
CA HIS A 85 -8.74 31.28 14.93
C HIS A 85 -9.80 30.16 14.99
N CYS A 86 -9.63 29.16 15.87
CA CYS A 86 -10.44 27.94 15.89
C CYS A 86 -11.94 28.14 16.16
N LYS A 87 -12.35 29.33 16.65
CA LYS A 87 -13.75 29.65 16.99
C LYS A 87 -14.50 30.41 15.90
N GLN A 88 -13.80 30.92 14.88
CA GLN A 88 -14.40 31.82 13.89
C GLN A 88 -15.15 31.08 12.79
N HIS A 89 -14.71 29.87 12.41
CA HIS A 89 -15.32 29.07 11.37
C HIS A 89 -15.42 27.59 11.77
N ASP A 90 -16.25 26.83 11.06
CA ASP A 90 -16.32 25.37 11.20
C ASP A 90 -15.14 24.70 10.49
N HIS A 91 -14.24 24.15 11.29
CA HIS A 91 -13.02 23.48 10.83
C HIS A 91 -13.16 21.97 10.74
N SER A 92 -14.32 21.40 11.08
CA SER A 92 -14.52 19.95 11.20
C SER A 92 -14.31 19.18 9.89
N LYS A 93 -14.51 19.86 8.76
CA LYS A 93 -14.37 19.29 7.41
C LYS A 93 -12.95 19.41 6.85
N LEU A 94 -12.03 20.04 7.57
CA LEU A 94 -10.64 20.19 7.14
C LEU A 94 -9.85 18.90 7.41
N PRO A 95 -8.88 18.56 6.54
CA PRO A 95 -7.98 17.43 6.77
C PRO A 95 -7.32 17.51 8.16
N GLY A 96 -7.38 16.42 8.92
CA GLY A 96 -6.76 16.32 10.25
C GLY A 96 -7.43 17.13 11.37
N LYS A 97 -8.62 17.70 11.12
CA LYS A 97 -9.39 18.50 12.10
C LYS A 97 -10.73 17.89 12.51
N ALA A 98 -11.08 16.73 11.94
CA ALA A 98 -12.24 15.97 12.38
C ALA A 98 -12.01 15.50 13.83
N LYS A 99 -13.06 15.62 14.66
CA LYS A 99 -13.07 15.05 16.01
C LYS A 99 -13.27 13.54 15.86
N HIS A 100 -12.17 12.80 15.75
CA HIS A 100 -12.20 11.34 15.80
C HIS A 100 -12.33 10.92 17.27
N ASN A 101 -13.50 10.43 17.67
CA ASN A 101 -13.71 9.85 19.00
C ASN A 101 -13.18 8.43 19.12
N ASP A 102 -12.85 7.76 18.02
CA ASP A 102 -12.31 6.40 18.02
C ASP A 102 -11.35 6.20 16.84
N SER A 103 -10.20 5.59 17.13
CA SER A 103 -9.09 5.26 16.22
C SER A 103 -8.17 6.41 15.79
N CYS A 104 -7.41 6.97 16.73
CA CYS A 104 -6.21 7.72 16.38
C CYS A 104 -5.04 6.73 16.19
N ILE A 105 -4.66 6.42 14.93
CA ILE A 105 -3.28 6.01 14.66
C ILE A 105 -2.45 7.30 14.74
N HIS A 106 -1.94 7.58 15.94
CA HIS A 106 -0.94 8.63 16.19
C HIS A 106 0.39 8.22 15.54
N LEU A 107 0.53 8.38 14.22
CA LEU A 107 1.77 8.00 13.55
C LEU A 107 2.88 9.08 13.59
N PHE A 108 2.68 10.25 14.21
CA PHE A 108 3.76 11.24 14.33
C PHE A 108 3.74 12.01 15.66
N ASN A 109 4.90 11.97 16.33
CA ASN A 109 5.32 12.67 17.55
C ASN A 109 4.64 12.27 18.87
N SER A 110 5.00 11.10 19.37
CA SER A 110 5.34 10.99 20.79
C SER A 110 6.81 10.62 20.88
N ILE A 111 7.64 11.52 21.41
CA ILE A 111 8.95 11.17 21.97
C ILE A 111 8.64 10.42 23.28
N GLY A 112 8.06 9.24 23.15
CA GLY A 112 7.83 8.30 24.23
C GLY A 112 8.72 7.12 23.96
N GLU A 113 9.64 6.85 24.88
CA GLU A 113 10.61 5.76 24.82
C GLU A 113 9.96 4.49 24.24
N ALA A 114 10.49 4.04 23.10
CA ALA A 114 10.05 2.79 22.50
C ALA A 114 10.43 1.65 23.44
N THR A 115 9.49 1.16 24.24
CA THR A 115 9.67 -0.07 25.01
C THR A 115 9.82 -1.22 24.02
N VAL A 116 11.04 -1.69 23.86
CA VAL A 116 11.35 -2.90 23.09
C VAL A 116 10.81 -4.09 23.87
N TYR A 117 9.67 -4.63 23.43
CA TYR A 117 9.19 -5.92 23.93
C TYR A 117 10.07 -7.01 23.33
N GLN A 118 10.84 -7.70 24.16
CA GLN A 118 11.59 -8.87 23.74
C GLN A 118 10.62 -10.06 23.64
N LEU A 119 10.17 -10.36 22.42
CA LEU A 119 9.41 -11.57 22.14
C LEU A 119 10.34 -12.78 22.28
N VAL A 120 10.30 -13.43 23.43
CA VAL A 120 10.93 -14.75 23.61
C VAL A 120 10.00 -15.77 22.98
N VAL A 121 10.25 -16.11 21.71
CA VAL A 121 9.59 -17.25 21.07
C VAL A 121 10.19 -18.52 21.67
N ALA A 122 9.45 -19.16 22.58
CA ALA A 122 9.75 -20.51 23.00
C ALA A 122 9.49 -21.45 21.82
N VAL A 123 10.53 -21.82 21.09
CA VAL A 123 10.45 -22.88 20.08
C VAL A 123 10.25 -24.19 20.83
N GLN A 124 9.01 -24.67 20.89
CA GLN A 124 8.79 -26.09 21.16
C GLN A 124 9.28 -26.86 19.94
N SER A 125 10.25 -27.74 20.15
CA SER A 125 10.63 -28.76 19.19
C SER A 125 9.42 -29.65 18.94
N TYR A 126 8.72 -29.41 17.84
CA TYR A 126 7.66 -30.30 17.37
C TYR A 126 8.34 -31.54 16.79
N ASN A 127 8.16 -32.70 17.44
CA ASN A 127 8.58 -33.98 16.88
C ASN A 127 7.63 -34.32 15.75
N TRP A 128 8.13 -34.23 14.51
CA TRP A 128 7.40 -34.75 13.36
C TRP A 128 7.24 -36.27 13.54
N GLU A 129 6.02 -36.75 13.77
CA GLU A 129 5.76 -38.17 13.62
C GLU A 129 6.04 -38.54 12.15
N GLU A 130 6.92 -39.50 11.96
CA GLU A 130 7.25 -40.03 10.64
C GLU A 130 5.96 -40.46 9.95
N PRO A 131 5.70 -40.02 8.70
CA PRO A 131 4.46 -40.34 8.03
C PRO A 131 4.35 -41.86 7.93
N GLN A 132 3.34 -42.42 8.61
CA GLN A 132 2.97 -43.82 8.45
C GLN A 132 2.76 -44.05 6.95
N ASN A 133 3.48 -45.00 6.36
CA ASN A 133 3.33 -45.36 4.96
C ASN A 133 1.98 -46.06 4.75
N SER A 134 0.89 -45.31 4.83
CA SER A 134 -0.43 -45.78 4.46
C SER A 134 -0.46 -45.80 2.95
N THR A 135 -0.34 -46.99 2.36
CA THR A 135 -0.67 -47.19 0.95
C THR A 135 -2.17 -46.88 0.79
N VAL A 136 -2.49 -45.68 0.29
CA VAL A 136 -3.87 -45.24 -0.02
C VAL A 136 -4.48 -46.07 -1.17
N PHE A 137 -3.65 -46.83 -1.88
CA PHE A 137 -4.11 -47.84 -2.83
C PHE A 137 -4.45 -49.11 -2.07
N GLY A 138 -5.73 -49.26 -1.75
CA GLY A 138 -6.31 -50.58 -1.50
C GLY A 138 -5.95 -51.51 -2.65
N GLN A 139 -5.73 -52.77 -2.33
CA GLN A 139 -5.39 -53.82 -3.27
C GLN A 139 -6.52 -54.01 -4.29
N ASP A 140 -6.55 -53.20 -5.35
CA ASP A 140 -7.45 -53.33 -6.50
C ASP A 140 -6.99 -54.50 -7.38
N GLN A 141 -6.98 -55.70 -6.80
CA GLN A 141 -6.83 -56.91 -7.56
C GLN A 141 -8.20 -57.26 -8.14
N ASN A 142 -8.29 -57.10 -9.46
CA ASN A 142 -9.42 -57.38 -10.36
C ASN A 142 -10.26 -56.16 -10.80
N LEU A 143 -9.62 -55.12 -11.33
CA LEU A 143 -10.28 -54.28 -12.32
C LEU A 143 -10.46 -55.11 -13.61
N VAL A 144 -11.67 -55.64 -13.78
CA VAL A 144 -12.11 -56.38 -14.97
C VAL A 144 -11.99 -55.44 -16.19
N SER A 145 -10.85 -55.56 -16.88
CA SER A 145 -10.42 -54.74 -18.02
C SER A 145 -11.33 -54.83 -19.26
N THR A 146 -12.30 -55.75 -19.28
CA THR A 146 -13.17 -55.99 -20.44
C THR A 146 -14.32 -55.01 -20.57
N TYR A 147 -14.75 -54.33 -19.51
CA TYR A 147 -15.84 -53.35 -19.61
C TYR A 147 -15.34 -51.96 -20.06
N LEU A 148 -14.13 -51.56 -19.62
CA LEU A 148 -13.55 -50.26 -19.96
C LEU A 148 -13.03 -50.18 -21.40
N SER A 149 -12.71 -51.31 -22.03
CA SER A 149 -12.32 -51.35 -23.46
C SER A 149 -13.46 -50.98 -24.42
N CYS A 150 -14.71 -50.96 -23.95
CA CYS A 150 -15.87 -50.63 -24.78
C CYS A 150 -16.19 -49.13 -24.83
N ILE A 151 -15.50 -48.29 -24.05
CA ILE A 151 -15.75 -46.84 -23.98
C ILE A 151 -15.21 -46.12 -25.24
N TRP A 152 -14.19 -46.67 -25.89
CA TRP A 152 -13.52 -46.07 -27.05
C TRP A 152 -13.76 -46.85 -28.36
N GLN A 153 -14.96 -47.37 -28.59
CA GLN A 153 -15.30 -47.93 -29.91
C GLN A 153 -15.97 -46.87 -30.80
N PRO A 154 -15.54 -46.73 -32.07
CA PRO A 154 -16.23 -45.86 -33.01
C PRO A 154 -17.66 -46.36 -33.28
N PRO A 155 -18.59 -45.47 -33.69
CA PRO A 155 -19.99 -45.84 -33.94
C PRO A 155 -20.07 -46.96 -34.98
N ARG A 156 -20.81 -48.01 -34.67
CA ARG A 156 -21.14 -49.07 -35.63
C ARG A 156 -22.34 -48.60 -36.47
N ALA A 157 -22.24 -48.78 -37.78
CA ALA A 157 -23.27 -48.43 -38.75
C ALA A 157 -24.51 -49.34 -38.64
#